data_AF-A0A3B8JUL0-F1
#
_entry.id   AF-A0A3B8JUL0-F1
#
_cell.length_a   1.000
_cell.length_b   1.000
_cell.length_c   1.000
_cell.angle_alpha   90.00
_cell.angle_beta   90.00
_cell.angle_gamma   90.00
#
_symmetry.space_group_name_H-M   'P 1'
#
loop_
_entity.id
_entity.type
_entity.pdbx_description
1 polymer ?
#
loop_
_entity_poly.entity_id
_entity_poly.type
_entity_poly.pdbx_seq_one_letter_code
_entity_poly.pdbx_strand_id
1 'polypeptide(L)' 'MTVDTDELDIKELLKTLTAVKKGNFSVRMPIDKTGLAGKVADTLNDIIELNQRMVQEFNRISTVVGKEGKITQR' A
#
# COMPACT_ATOMS: atom_id res chain seq x y z
N MET A 1 19.96 25.13 -11.29
CA MET A 1 18.83 24.18 -11.32
C MET A 1 18.87 23.40 -10.03
N THR A 2 18.25 23.94 -8.97
CA THR A 2 17.95 23.15 -7.77
C THR A 2 16.71 22.34 -8.11
N VAL A 3 16.85 21.01 -8.15
CA VAL A 3 15.67 20.15 -8.19
C VAL A 3 14.99 20.40 -6.86
N ASP A 4 13.78 20.97 -6.87
CA ASP A 4 13.00 21.24 -5.67
C ASP A 4 12.50 19.90 -5.11
N THR A 5 13.40 19.25 -4.38
CA THR A 5 13.20 17.96 -3.72
C THR A 5 12.16 18.03 -2.60
N ASP A 6 11.76 19.24 -2.21
CA ASP A 6 10.73 19.52 -1.19
C ASP A 6 9.31 19.63 -1.75
N GLU A 7 9.12 19.67 -3.08
CA GLU A 7 7.78 19.80 -3.66
C GLU A 7 7.17 18.43 -3.94
N LEU A 8 6.00 18.17 -3.34
CA LEU A 8 5.23 16.95 -3.53
C LEU A 8 4.40 17.06 -4.82
N ASP A 9 4.55 16.09 -5.74
CA ASP A 9 3.68 16.02 -6.91
C ASP A 9 2.28 15.53 -6.49
N ILE A 10 1.34 16.47 -6.43
CA ILE A 10 -0.05 16.21 -6.05
C ILE A 10 -0.75 15.27 -7.05
N LYS A 11 -0.38 15.29 -8.33
CA LYS A 11 -0.95 14.39 -9.34
C LYS A 11 -0.50 12.96 -9.08
N GLU A 12 0.77 12.78 -8.72
CA GLU A 12 1.31 11.48 -8.36
C GLU A 12 0.67 10.95 -7.07
N LEU A 13 0.56 11.80 -6.05
CA LEU A 13 -0.15 11.46 -4.80
C LEU A 13 -1.57 10.98 -5.08
N LEU A 14 -2.34 11.73 -5.88
CA LEU A 14 -3.71 11.38 -6.22
C LEU A 14 -3.79 10.06 -6.99
N LYS A 15 -2.86 9.81 -7.93
CA LYS A 15 -2.78 8.56 -8.69
C LYS A 15 -2.52 7.38 -7.76
N THR A 16 -1.57 7.51 -6.83
CA THR A 16 -1.24 6.48 -5.85
C THR A 16 -2.41 6.21 -4.91
N LEU A 17 -3.01 7.26 -4.32
CA LEU A 17 -4.20 7.12 -3.48
C LEU A 17 -5.36 6.44 -4.21
N THR A 18 -5.57 6.78 -5.48
CA THR A 18 -6.62 6.17 -6.30
C THR A 18 -6.35 4.69 -6.56
N ALA A 19 -5.10 4.30 -6.81
CA ALA A 19 -4.72 2.91 -6.99
C ALA A 19 -4.89 2.10 -5.70
N VAL A 20 -4.46 2.65 -4.56
CA VAL A 20 -4.63 2.06 -3.23
C VAL A 20 -6.10 1.90 -2.88
N LYS A 21 -6.94 2.91 -3.15
CA LYS A 21 -8.40 2.83 -3.02
C LYS A 21 -9.01 1.69 -3.83
N LYS A 22 -8.44 1.37 -5.00
CA LYS A 22 -8.87 0.24 -5.85
C LYS A 22 -8.30 -1.11 -5.40
N GLY A 23 -7.56 -1.17 -4.29
CA GLY A 23 -6.94 -2.38 -3.76
C GLY A 23 -5.60 -2.75 -4.41
N ASN A 24 -5.04 -1.87 -5.25
CA ASN A 24 -3.69 -2.08 -5.77
C ASN A 24 -2.67 -1.56 -4.75
N PHE A 25 -2.17 -2.46 -3.91
CA PHE A 25 -1.14 -2.16 -2.90
C PHE A 25 0.29 -2.41 -3.41
N SER A 26 0.50 -2.58 -4.72
CA SER A 26 1.83 -2.72 -5.32
C SER A 26 2.43 -1.37 -5.77
N VAL A 27 1.64 -0.30 -5.77
CA VAL A 27 2.11 1.05 -6.09
C VAL A 27 2.90 1.64 -4.93
N ARG A 28 3.85 2.55 -5.21
CA ARG A 28 4.62 3.28 -4.20
C ARG A 28 4.83 4.72 -4.65
N MET A 29 4.88 5.64 -3.70
CA MET A 29 5.36 7.00 -3.91
C MET A 29 6.89 6.99 -4.02
N PRO A 30 7.48 7.91 -4.80
CA PRO A 30 8.91 8.04 -4.90
C PRO A 30 9.51 8.59 -3.59
N ILE A 31 10.67 8.07 -3.22
CA ILE A 31 11.41 8.35 -1.97
C ILE A 31 12.56 9.34 -2.17
N ASP A 32 12.66 9.93 -3.36
CA ASP A 32 13.69 10.90 -3.70
C ASP A 32 13.43 12.27 -3.07
N LYS A 33 12.24 12.49 -2.50
CA LYS A 33 11.80 13.74 -1.88
C LYS A 33 12.28 13.91 -0.44
N THR A 34 12.60 15.15 -0.08
CA THR A 34 13.03 15.54 1.26
C THR A 34 11.95 16.38 1.95
N GLY A 35 12.16 16.74 3.21
CA GLY A 35 11.25 17.62 3.94
C GLY A 35 9.88 16.99 4.20
N LEU A 36 8.82 17.81 4.13
CA LEU A 36 7.45 17.36 4.40
C LEU A 36 6.91 16.45 3.28
N ALA A 37 7.31 16.70 2.03
CA ALA A 37 6.93 15.89 0.88
C ALA A 37 7.43 14.44 1.03
N GLY A 38 8.72 14.28 1.40
CA GLY A 38 9.29 12.96 1.71
C GLY A 38 8.55 12.25 2.84
N LYS A 39 8.27 12.95 3.95
CA LYS A 39 7.52 12.37 5.08
C LYS A 39 6.12 11.88 4.69
N VAL A 40 5.42 12.62 3.83
CA VAL A 40 4.09 12.22 3.33
C VAL A 40 4.22 10.98 2.43
N ALA A 41 5.22 10.96 1.55
CA ALA A 41 5.50 9.81 0.68
C ALA A 41 5.83 8.54 1.49
N ASP A 42 6.71 8.66 2.48
CA ASP A 42 7.08 7.57 3.40
C ASP A 42 5.86 7.07 4.17
N THR A 43 5.12 7.98 4.82
CA THR A 43 3.91 7.61 5.57
C THR A 43 2.87 6.91 4.69
N LEU A 44 2.68 7.37 3.45
CA LEU A 44 1.77 6.71 2.52
C LEU A 44 2.29 5.32 2.12
N ASN A 45 3.58 5.19 1.84
CA ASN A 45 4.20 3.90 1.53
C ASN A 45 4.04 2.89 2.68
N ASP A 46 4.19 3.33 3.94
CA ASP A 46 3.97 2.51 5.13
C ASP A 46 2.52 2.01 5.22
N ILE A 47 1.54 2.89 4.98
CA ILE A 47 0.11 2.51 4.96
C ILE A 47 -0.15 1.48 3.86
N ILE A 48 0.46 1.65 2.69
CA ILE A 48 0.31 0.70 1.58
C ILE A 48 0.90 -0.67 1.96
N GLU A 49 2.07 -0.68 2.59
CA GLU A 49 2.71 -1.91 3.04
C GLU A 49 1.87 -2.64 4.09
N LEU A 50 1.33 -1.92 5.08
CA LEU A 50 0.45 -2.50 6.10
C LEU A 50 -0.78 -3.17 5.46
N ASN A 51 -1.42 -2.50 4.51
CA ASN A 51 -2.55 -3.05 3.78
C ASN A 51 -2.15 -4.28 2.95
N GLN A 52 -0.98 -4.26 2.30
CA GLN A 52 -0.47 -5.41 1.55
C GLN A 52 -0.27 -6.63 2.45
N ARG A 53 0.33 -6.44 3.63
CA ARG A 53 0.50 -7.51 4.63
C ARG A 53 -0.85 -8.04 5.12
N MET A 54 -1.81 -7.16 5.37
CA MET A 54 -3.16 -7.55 5.80
C MET A 54 -3.86 -8.41 4.74
N VAL A 55 -3.76 -8.05 3.45
CA VAL A 55 -4.31 -8.85 2.35
C VAL A 55 -3.66 -10.22 2.26
N GLN A 56 -2.33 -10.30 2.44
CA GLN A 56 -1.62 -11.58 2.47
C GLN A 56 -2.11 -12.47 3.63
N GLU A 57 -2.35 -11.87 4.79
CA GLU A 57 -2.86 -12.59 5.96
C GLU A 57 -4.31 -13.06 5.76
N PHE A 58 -5.17 -12.25 5.15
CA PHE A 58 -6.51 -12.67 4.76
C PHE A 58 -6.47 -13.88 3.81
N ASN A 59 -5.61 -13.86 2.79
CA ASN A 59 -5.46 -15.00 1.87
C ASN A 59 -5.00 -16.27 2.59
N ARG A 60 -4.11 -16.13 3.59
CA ARG A 60 -3.65 -17.25 4.43
C ARG A 60 -4.80 -17.82 5.24
N ILE A 61 -5.59 -16.97 5.91
CA ILE A 61 -6.74 -17.36 6.72
C ILE A 61 -7.81 -18.04 5.85
N SER A 62 -8.15 -17.47 4.68
CA SER A 62 -9.10 -18.07 3.74
C SER A 62 -8.67 -19.47 3.31
N THR A 63 -7.36 -19.70 3.15
CA THR A 63 -6.83 -21.03 2.81
C THR A 63 -6.97 -22.02 3.97
N VAL A 64 -6.75 -21.59 5.21
CA VAL A 64 -6.89 -22.45 6.40
C VAL A 64 -8.36 -22.81 6.64
N VAL A 65 -9.26 -21.82 6.64
CA VAL A 65 -10.70 -22.04 6.81
C VAL A 65 -11.28 -22.89 5.67
N GLY A 66 -10.82 -22.70 4.43
CA GLY A 66 -11.25 -23.54 3.30
C GLY A 66 -10.79 -25.00 3.39
N LYS A 67 -9.72 -25.28 4.14
CA LYS A 67 -9.28 -26.65 4.45
C LYS A 67 -10.07 -27.23 5.61
N GLU A 68 -10.30 -26.46 6.68
CA GLU A 68 -11.06 -26.92 7.85
C GLU A 68 -12.55 -27.14 7.53
N GLY A 69 -13.19 -26.24 6.77
CA GLY A 69 -14.60 -26.37 6.38
C GLY A 69 -14.90 -27.57 5.46
N LYS A 70 -13.91 -28.08 4.72
CA LYS A 70 -14.03 -29.33 3.97
C LYS A 70 -13.98 -30.59 4.84
N ILE A 71 -13.50 -30.47 6.07
CA ILE A 71 -13.33 -31.61 7.01
C ILE A 71 -14.55 -31.73 7.93
N THR A 72 -15.23 -30.62 8.25
CA THR A 72 -16.42 -30.60 9.13
C THR A 72 -17.75 -30.92 8.42
N GLN A 73 -17.77 -31.01 7.10
CA GLN A 73 -18.96 -31.45 6.36
C GLN A 73 -18.87 -32.97 6.08
N ARG A 74 -19.11 -33.79 7.11
CA ARG A 74 -19.32 -35.24 6.99
C ARG A 74 -20.41 -35.70 7.94
#